data_AF-A0AAF0ZIJ3-F1
#
_entry.id   AF-A0AAF0ZIJ3-F1
#
_cell.length_a   1.000
_cell.length_b   1.000
_cell.length_c   1.000
_cell.angle_alpha   90.00
_cell.angle_beta   90.00
_cell.angle_gamma   90.00
#
_symmetry.space_group_name_H-M   'P 1'
#
loop_
_entity.id
_entity.type
_entity.pdbx_description
1 polymer ?
#
loop_
_entity_poly.entity_id
_entity_poly.type
_entity_poly.pdbx_seq_one_letter_code
_entity_poly.pdbx_strand_id
1 'polypeptide(L)'
;MEKQGKKTKFLNNFIQSLKTSKNYGYTLVEVLTVLIILGIMGALMGPRLFFGDSSSASGDAYNLAKSLVGVTRQRAISQTSAARLSFDPNQSDKFLIEIANTRGCEALTRLSEAAVSSQTDIKVYSTTGFQIGDKLKIGSDTTSNEITGKDNTTITLGVALGTSQNKDSTVELVENWKEDSALNLKKNIGNGKYIYEYLQLPENVTVTSNITNWTLCFNSRGIATIYDNSGNSQAKLELTFKDGSSNEETLTILKGGAIATN
;
A
#
# COMPACT_ATOMS: atom_id res chain seq x y z
N MET A 1 -0.38 34.66 19.42
CA MET A 1 0.89 35.30 18.98
C MET A 1 1.83 35.50 20.18
N GLU A 2 2.27 34.43 20.87
CA GLU A 2 2.95 34.56 22.18
C GLU A 2 4.19 33.65 22.35
N LYS A 3 4.74 33.09 21.27
CA LYS A 3 5.93 32.20 21.33
C LYS A 3 7.22 32.82 20.75
N GLN A 4 7.14 33.97 20.10
CA GLN A 4 8.30 34.65 19.48
C GLN A 4 9.13 35.46 20.49
N GLY A 5 8.54 35.95 21.59
CA GLY A 5 9.23 36.83 22.56
C GLY A 5 10.15 36.15 23.57
N LYS A 6 10.03 34.82 23.77
CA LYS A 6 10.89 34.08 24.72
C LYS A 6 12.27 33.72 24.15
N LYS A 7 12.36 33.41 22.85
CA LYS A 7 13.64 33.05 22.20
C LYS A 7 14.57 34.26 22.03
N THR A 8 14.01 35.41 21.67
CA THR A 8 14.76 36.67 21.53
C THR A 8 15.27 37.20 22.87
N LYS A 9 14.52 37.03 23.97
CA LYS A 9 15.01 37.38 25.32
C LYS A 9 16.17 36.49 25.79
N PHE A 10 16.14 35.20 25.46
CA PHE A 10 17.22 34.27 25.82
C PHE A 10 18.51 34.60 25.04
N LEU A 11 18.38 34.85 23.73
CA LEU A 11 19.51 35.26 22.88
C LEU A 11 20.11 36.61 23.31
N ASN A 12 19.28 37.60 23.65
CA ASN A 12 19.79 38.89 24.11
C ASN A 12 20.50 38.79 25.46
N ASN A 13 19.98 38.02 26.42
CA ASN A 13 20.65 37.83 27.71
C ASN A 13 21.97 37.02 27.57
N PHE A 14 22.02 36.06 26.65
CA PHE A 14 23.25 35.30 26.37
C PHE A 14 24.32 36.17 25.70
N ILE A 15 23.94 37.02 24.73
CA ILE A 15 24.85 37.97 24.08
C ILE A 15 25.32 39.06 25.05
N GLN A 16 24.47 39.48 25.99
CA GLN A 16 24.84 40.45 27.03
C GLN A 16 25.77 39.83 28.09
N SER A 17 25.62 38.53 28.39
CA SER A 17 26.58 37.77 29.20
C SER A 17 27.96 37.63 28.55
N LEU A 18 28.05 37.73 27.22
CA LEU A 18 29.32 37.69 26.48
C LEU A 18 30.00 39.06 26.34
N LYS A 19 29.33 40.15 26.74
CA LYS A 19 29.80 41.55 26.58
C LYS A 19 30.26 42.21 27.89
N THR A 20 30.90 41.45 28.77
CA THR A 20 31.70 42.02 29.87
C THR A 20 33.14 41.53 29.77
N SER A 21 33.89 42.10 28.84
CA SER A 21 35.33 41.92 28.75
C SER A 21 36.04 42.85 29.74
N LYS A 22 36.38 42.34 30.92
CA LYS A 22 37.66 42.71 31.54
C LYS A 22 38.69 41.77 30.96
N ASN A 23 39.81 42.32 30.47
CA ASN A 23 40.94 41.56 29.94
C ASN A 23 41.56 40.71 31.05
N TYR A 24 40.99 39.54 31.30
CA TYR A 24 41.64 38.44 32.00
C TYR A 24 42.05 37.46 30.92
N GLY A 25 43.36 37.32 30.70
CA GLY A 25 43.88 36.25 29.85
C GLY A 25 43.42 34.91 30.43
N TYR A 26 42.89 34.04 29.58
CA TYR A 26 42.53 32.69 29.99
C TYR A 26 43.75 31.99 30.58
N THR A 27 43.58 31.40 31.76
CA THR A 27 44.66 30.60 32.33
C THR A 27 44.83 29.33 31.49
N LEU A 28 46.07 28.84 31.36
CA LEU A 28 46.38 27.66 30.55
C LEU A 28 45.55 26.43 30.98
N VAL A 29 45.24 26.34 32.28
CA VAL A 29 44.41 25.28 32.87
C VAL A 29 42.95 25.36 32.40
N GLU A 30 42.42 26.57 32.21
CA GLU A 30 41.04 26.78 31.78
C GLU A 30 40.86 26.35 30.32
N VAL A 31 41.81 26.70 29.44
CA VAL A 31 41.83 26.25 28.05
C VAL A 31 41.96 24.72 27.97
N LEU A 32 42.82 24.12 28.79
CA LEU A 32 42.99 22.66 28.86
C LEU A 32 41.68 21.97 29.27
N THR A 33 40.98 22.52 30.26
CA THR A 33 39.72 21.96 30.76
C THR A 33 38.62 21.98 29.69
N VAL A 34 38.51 23.08 28.95
CA VAL A 34 37.56 23.20 27.83
C VAL A 34 37.87 22.19 26.73
N LEU A 35 39.16 22.01 26.38
CA LEU A 35 39.56 21.02 25.36
C LEU A 35 39.27 19.58 25.79
N ILE A 36 39.44 19.24 27.08
CA ILE A 36 39.08 17.92 27.62
C ILE A 36 37.58 17.68 27.51
N ILE A 37 36.76 18.67 27.89
CA ILE A 37 35.29 18.56 27.81
C ILE A 37 34.85 18.38 26.35
N LEU A 38 35.40 19.17 25.43
CA LEU A 38 35.11 19.05 23.99
C LEU A 38 35.60 17.71 23.41
N GLY A 39 36.75 17.20 23.87
CA GLY A 39 37.27 15.89 23.45
C GLY A 39 36.37 14.73 23.91
N ILE A 40 35.89 14.77 25.16
CA ILE A 40 34.94 13.77 25.68
C ILE A 40 33.60 13.87 24.95
N MET A 41 33.07 15.08 24.72
CA MET A 41 31.84 15.25 23.94
C MET A 41 32.00 14.78 22.49
N GLY A 42 33.15 15.06 21.86
CA GLY A 42 33.47 14.60 20.51
C GLY A 42 33.57 13.07 20.41
N ALA A 43 34.19 12.43 21.40
CA ALA A 43 34.29 10.96 21.46
C ALA A 43 32.93 10.27 21.61
N LEU A 44 31.99 10.89 22.35
CA LEU A 44 30.63 10.35 22.53
C LEU A 44 29.72 10.63 21.33
N MET A 45 29.94 11.73 20.60
CA MET A 45 29.14 12.11 19.42
C MET A 45 29.67 11.49 18.12
N GLY A 46 30.96 11.16 18.04
CA GLY A 46 31.63 10.67 16.83
C GLY A 46 31.01 9.41 16.22
N PRO A 47 30.73 8.33 16.98
CA PRO A 47 30.21 7.10 16.39
C PRO A 47 28.85 7.28 15.72
N ARG A 48 27.98 8.14 16.25
CA ARG A 48 26.60 8.29 15.77
C ARG A 48 26.48 8.98 14.41
N LEU A 49 27.52 9.67 13.94
CA LEU A 49 27.50 10.34 12.62
C LEU A 49 28.03 9.44 11.49
N PHE A 50 28.77 8.39 11.81
CA PHE A 50 29.30 7.42 10.82
C PHE A 50 28.46 6.14 10.70
N PHE A 51 27.52 5.91 11.62
CA PHE A 51 26.48 4.88 11.51
C PHE A 51 25.16 5.47 10.99
N GLY A 52 25.22 6.30 9.94
CA GLY A 52 24.02 6.57 9.15
C GLY A 52 23.53 5.26 8.54
N ASP A 53 22.23 5.00 8.63
CA ASP A 53 21.58 3.80 8.10
C ASP A 53 22.14 3.45 6.71
N SER A 54 22.91 2.37 6.64
CA SER A 54 23.47 1.83 5.40
C SER A 54 22.44 0.95 4.72
N SER A 55 21.19 1.45 4.60
CA SER A 55 20.19 0.76 3.81
C SER A 55 20.48 1.02 2.33
N SER A 56 20.65 -0.05 1.57
CA SER A 56 20.68 0.05 0.11
C SER A 56 19.31 0.48 -0.40
N ALA A 57 19.26 1.10 -1.58
CA ALA A 57 17.99 1.46 -2.21
C ALA A 57 17.11 0.21 -2.45
N SER A 58 17.71 -0.95 -2.71
CA SER A 58 17.00 -2.23 -2.78
C SER A 58 16.40 -2.65 -1.44
N GLY A 59 17.10 -2.42 -0.32
CA GLY A 59 16.61 -2.68 1.03
C GLY A 59 15.45 -1.77 1.42
N ASP A 60 15.51 -0.49 1.07
CA ASP A 60 14.40 0.45 1.27
C ASP A 60 13.16 0.04 0.46
N ALA A 61 13.35 -0.32 -0.81
CA ALA A 61 12.28 -0.80 -1.68
C ALA A 61 11.64 -2.10 -1.16
N TYR A 62 12.45 -3.04 -0.68
CA TYR A 62 11.99 -4.28 -0.05
C TYR A 62 11.14 -3.98 1.19
N ASN A 63 11.64 -3.11 2.09
CA ASN A 63 10.93 -2.74 3.31
C ASN A 63 9.62 -2.00 3.02
N LEU A 64 9.62 -1.13 2.00
CA LEU A 64 8.42 -0.49 1.49
C LEU A 64 7.39 -1.53 1.03
N ALA A 65 7.76 -2.41 0.10
CA ALA A 65 6.85 -3.43 -0.43
C ALA A 65 6.31 -4.35 0.69
N LYS A 66 7.18 -4.78 1.61
CA LYS A 66 6.79 -5.56 2.79
C LYS A 66 5.78 -4.82 3.67
N SER A 67 6.02 -3.53 3.91
CA SER A 67 5.10 -2.67 4.67
C SER A 67 3.75 -2.55 3.96
N LEU A 68 3.75 -2.33 2.64
CA LEU A 68 2.53 -2.22 1.85
C LEU A 68 1.69 -3.50 1.88
N VAL A 69 2.31 -4.67 1.77
CA VAL A 69 1.62 -5.96 1.94
C VAL A 69 0.91 -6.03 3.30
N GLY A 70 1.60 -5.61 4.37
CA GLY A 70 1.02 -5.54 5.71
C GLY A 70 -0.13 -4.53 5.81
N VAL A 71 0.04 -3.33 5.28
CA VAL A 71 -0.97 -2.26 5.30
C VAL A 71 -2.21 -2.65 4.48
N THR A 72 -2.05 -3.18 3.27
CA THR A 72 -3.17 -3.65 2.44
C THR A 72 -3.97 -4.74 3.15
N ARG A 73 -3.29 -5.69 3.82
CA ARG A 73 -3.96 -6.71 4.64
C ARG A 73 -4.77 -6.10 5.78
N GLN A 74 -4.17 -5.19 6.55
CA GLN A 74 -4.86 -4.52 7.66
C GLN A 74 -6.03 -3.67 7.15
N ARG A 75 -5.89 -3.07 5.97
CA ARG A 75 -6.94 -2.31 5.32
C ARG A 75 -8.14 -3.18 4.97
N ALA A 76 -7.91 -4.35 4.37
CA ALA A 76 -8.96 -5.32 4.06
C ALA A 76 -9.73 -5.77 5.32
N ILE A 77 -9.01 -6.05 6.41
CA ILE A 77 -9.62 -6.46 7.68
C ILE A 77 -10.43 -5.32 8.30
N SER A 78 -9.82 -4.14 8.45
CA SER A 78 -10.42 -3.00 9.14
C SER A 78 -11.64 -2.42 8.42
N GLN A 79 -11.62 -2.43 7.08
CA GLN A 79 -12.78 -2.00 6.28
C GLN A 79 -13.79 -3.11 6.04
N THR A 80 -13.52 -4.33 6.48
CA THR A 80 -14.34 -5.51 6.20
C THR A 80 -14.61 -5.71 4.71
N SER A 81 -13.64 -5.35 3.87
CA SER A 81 -13.71 -5.41 2.42
C SER A 81 -12.46 -6.05 1.84
N ALA A 82 -12.50 -6.46 0.57
CA ALA A 82 -11.30 -6.91 -0.11
C ALA A 82 -10.42 -5.72 -0.48
N ALA A 83 -9.10 -5.88 -0.37
CA ALA A 83 -8.14 -4.89 -0.82
C ALA A 83 -7.07 -5.57 -1.67
N ARG A 84 -6.66 -4.93 -2.75
CA ARG A 84 -5.62 -5.46 -3.64
C ARG A 84 -4.45 -4.50 -3.78
N LEU A 85 -3.29 -5.09 -4.02
CA LEU A 85 -2.02 -4.45 -4.28
C LEU A 85 -1.54 -4.92 -5.66
N SER A 86 -1.14 -3.99 -6.50
CA SER A 86 -0.52 -4.24 -7.80
C SER A 86 0.45 -3.11 -8.13
N PHE A 87 1.10 -3.17 -9.30
CA PHE A 87 1.73 -1.97 -9.88
C PHE A 87 0.69 -1.07 -10.53
N ASP A 88 0.95 0.24 -10.55
CA ASP A 88 0.15 1.21 -11.30
C ASP A 88 0.38 0.95 -12.80
N PRO A 89 -0.68 0.71 -13.60
CA PRO A 89 -0.54 0.43 -15.03
C PRO A 89 0.04 1.62 -15.81
N ASN A 90 -0.03 2.83 -15.25
CA ASN A 90 0.51 4.04 -15.87
C ASN A 90 1.94 4.37 -15.38
N GLN A 91 2.39 3.74 -14.28
CA GLN A 91 3.67 4.04 -13.61
C GLN A 91 4.28 2.76 -13.03
N SER A 92 5.24 2.17 -13.74
CA SER A 92 5.86 0.89 -13.37
C SER A 92 6.65 0.92 -12.05
N ASP A 93 7.01 2.11 -11.57
CA ASP A 93 7.78 2.35 -10.35
C ASP A 93 6.89 2.71 -9.14
N LYS A 94 5.58 2.54 -9.27
CA LYS A 94 4.59 2.89 -8.25
C LYS A 94 3.66 1.73 -7.96
N PHE A 95 3.43 1.46 -6.67
CA PHE A 95 2.38 0.55 -6.24
C PHE A 95 1.01 1.23 -6.27
N LEU A 96 -0.01 0.43 -6.55
CA LEU A 96 -1.41 0.83 -6.49
C LEU A 96 -2.13 -0.03 -5.46
N ILE A 97 -2.86 0.63 -4.55
CA ILE A 97 -3.75 -0.04 -3.60
C ILE A 97 -5.18 0.33 -3.92
N GLU A 98 -6.00 -0.68 -4.14
CA GLU A 98 -7.43 -0.52 -4.40
C GLU A 98 -8.24 -1.32 -3.38
N ILE A 99 -9.44 -0.84 -3.10
CA ILE A 99 -10.39 -1.47 -2.19
C ILE A 99 -11.65 -1.80 -2.96
N ALA A 100 -12.22 -2.96 -2.69
CA ALA A 100 -13.52 -3.33 -3.19
C ALA A 100 -14.65 -2.91 -2.26
N ASN A 101 -15.87 -2.80 -2.78
CA ASN A 101 -17.07 -2.78 -1.92
C ASN A 101 -17.44 -4.19 -1.41
N THR A 102 -16.85 -5.24 -1.98
CA THR A 102 -17.10 -6.64 -1.60
C THR A 102 -16.15 -7.15 -0.52
N ARG A 103 -16.45 -8.31 0.08
CA ARG A 103 -15.61 -9.01 1.07
C ARG A 103 -14.58 -9.95 0.47
N GLY A 104 -14.78 -10.38 -0.79
CA GLY A 104 -13.96 -11.38 -1.47
C GLY A 104 -13.04 -10.80 -2.54
N CYS A 105 -11.93 -11.47 -2.80
CA CYS A 105 -11.02 -11.13 -3.90
C CYS A 105 -11.56 -11.54 -5.27
N GLU A 106 -12.35 -12.61 -5.27
CA GLU A 106 -13.10 -13.12 -6.39
C GLU A 106 -14.45 -13.56 -5.84
N ALA A 107 -15.52 -13.07 -6.45
CA ALA A 107 -16.79 -13.75 -6.39
C ALA A 107 -17.10 -14.16 -7.83
N LEU A 108 -16.95 -15.45 -8.09
CA LEU A 108 -17.20 -16.07 -9.37
C LEU A 108 -18.15 -17.23 -9.14
N THR A 109 -19.20 -17.28 -9.92
CA THR A 109 -20.12 -18.41 -9.96
C THR A 109 -20.63 -18.59 -11.37
N ARG A 110 -21.55 -19.54 -11.55
CA ARG A 110 -22.24 -19.74 -12.81
C ARG A 110 -23.73 -19.85 -12.55
N LEU A 111 -24.52 -19.50 -13.56
CA LEU A 111 -25.95 -19.72 -13.53
C LEU A 111 -26.25 -21.22 -13.46
N SER A 112 -27.04 -21.65 -12.48
CA SER A 112 -27.43 -23.06 -12.34
C SER A 112 -28.56 -23.46 -13.30
N GLU A 113 -29.27 -22.46 -13.83
CA GLU A 113 -30.29 -22.60 -14.87
C GLU A 113 -30.24 -21.39 -15.83
N ALA A 114 -30.89 -21.48 -16.99
CA ALA A 114 -30.95 -20.34 -17.90
C ALA A 114 -31.76 -19.20 -17.28
N ALA A 115 -31.31 -17.96 -17.49
CA ALA A 115 -32.01 -16.77 -17.03
C ALA A 115 -32.53 -15.95 -18.22
N VAL A 116 -33.76 -15.47 -18.16
CA VAL A 116 -34.34 -14.62 -19.22
C VAL A 116 -34.13 -13.15 -18.91
N SER A 117 -34.16 -12.29 -19.93
CA SER A 117 -33.91 -10.85 -19.75
C SER A 117 -34.82 -10.20 -18.70
N SER A 118 -36.10 -10.57 -18.60
CA SER A 118 -36.99 -9.94 -17.61
C SER A 118 -36.75 -10.36 -16.16
N GLN A 119 -35.82 -11.28 -15.87
CA GLN A 119 -35.60 -11.77 -14.51
C GLN A 119 -34.68 -10.85 -13.70
N THR A 120 -35.07 -10.64 -12.45
CA THR A 120 -34.24 -10.04 -11.39
C THR A 120 -33.65 -11.09 -10.46
N ASP A 121 -34.31 -12.23 -10.29
CA ASP A 121 -33.80 -13.35 -9.50
C ASP A 121 -33.11 -14.35 -10.41
N ILE A 122 -31.79 -14.49 -10.23
CA ILE A 122 -30.98 -15.47 -10.95
C ILE A 122 -30.56 -16.60 -10.02
N LYS A 123 -30.67 -17.85 -10.48
CA LYS A 123 -30.17 -19.01 -9.74
C LYS A 123 -28.71 -19.29 -10.12
N VAL A 124 -27.88 -19.48 -9.11
CA VAL A 124 -26.45 -19.72 -9.23
C VAL A 124 -26.04 -20.92 -8.40
N TYR A 125 -24.93 -21.56 -8.78
CA TYR A 125 -24.41 -22.70 -8.02
C TYR A 125 -23.96 -22.35 -6.59
N SER A 126 -23.56 -21.09 -6.37
CA SER A 126 -23.15 -20.59 -5.06
C SER A 126 -23.19 -19.07 -5.05
N THR A 127 -23.66 -18.49 -3.95
CA THR A 127 -23.56 -17.03 -3.67
C THR A 127 -22.41 -16.68 -2.73
N THR A 128 -21.50 -17.63 -2.49
CA THR A 128 -20.31 -17.41 -1.66
C THR A 128 -19.39 -16.40 -2.32
N GLY A 129 -18.94 -15.40 -1.57
CA GLY A 129 -18.09 -14.31 -2.07
C GLY A 129 -18.86 -13.06 -2.49
N PHE A 130 -20.13 -13.19 -2.91
CA PHE A 130 -21.00 -12.06 -3.28
C PHE A 130 -21.66 -11.41 -2.05
N GLN A 131 -21.86 -10.10 -2.10
CA GLN A 131 -22.55 -9.29 -1.08
C GLN A 131 -23.62 -8.39 -1.72
N ILE A 132 -24.61 -7.97 -0.91
CA ILE A 132 -25.56 -6.94 -1.33
C ILE A 132 -24.79 -5.64 -1.61
N GLY A 133 -25.10 -4.99 -2.72
CA GLY A 133 -24.41 -3.83 -3.27
C GLY A 133 -23.29 -4.17 -4.27
N ASP A 134 -22.94 -5.45 -4.43
CA ASP A 134 -21.97 -5.85 -5.45
C ASP A 134 -22.52 -5.68 -6.85
N LYS A 135 -21.68 -5.22 -7.77
CA LYS A 135 -21.98 -5.09 -9.18
C LYS A 135 -21.51 -6.32 -9.94
N LEU A 136 -22.34 -6.86 -10.83
CA LEU A 136 -22.11 -8.11 -11.53
C LEU A 136 -22.17 -7.96 -13.05
N LYS A 137 -21.34 -8.74 -13.74
CA LYS A 137 -21.52 -9.11 -15.15
C LYS A 137 -21.95 -10.55 -15.20
N ILE A 138 -22.99 -10.79 -15.99
CA ILE A 138 -23.64 -12.09 -16.10
C ILE A 138 -23.61 -12.50 -17.57
N GLY A 139 -22.69 -13.41 -17.91
CA GLY A 139 -22.45 -13.90 -19.26
C GLY A 139 -22.19 -12.76 -20.25
N SER A 140 -23.07 -12.63 -21.24
CA SER A 140 -22.98 -11.59 -22.28
C SER A 140 -23.71 -10.30 -21.92
N ASP A 141 -24.26 -10.19 -20.71
CA ASP A 141 -25.02 -9.01 -20.31
C ASP A 141 -24.10 -7.80 -20.15
N THR A 142 -24.42 -6.73 -20.87
CA THR A 142 -23.59 -5.52 -20.93
C THR A 142 -23.83 -4.59 -19.76
N THR A 143 -24.89 -4.82 -18.99
CA THR A 143 -25.24 -4.03 -17.81
C THR A 143 -24.54 -4.56 -16.57
N SER A 144 -23.97 -3.65 -15.80
CA SER A 144 -23.46 -3.96 -14.47
C SER A 144 -24.65 -4.05 -13.50
N ASN A 145 -25.02 -5.27 -13.13
CA ASN A 145 -26.20 -5.54 -12.32
C ASN A 145 -25.85 -5.49 -10.83
N GLU A 146 -26.48 -4.61 -10.05
CA GLU A 146 -26.25 -4.52 -8.60
C GLU A 146 -27.06 -5.59 -7.86
N ILE A 147 -26.45 -6.28 -6.89
CA ILE A 147 -27.12 -7.23 -6.00
C ILE A 147 -27.94 -6.48 -4.96
N THR A 148 -29.25 -6.68 -4.93
CA THR A 148 -30.16 -6.12 -3.90
C THR A 148 -30.57 -7.15 -2.84
N GLY A 149 -30.41 -8.44 -3.14
CA GLY A 149 -30.70 -9.54 -2.21
C GLY A 149 -29.93 -10.80 -2.58
N LYS A 150 -29.74 -11.71 -1.61
CA LYS A 150 -29.16 -13.04 -1.88
C LYS A 150 -29.60 -14.07 -0.85
N ASP A 151 -29.75 -15.32 -1.31
CA ASP A 151 -29.80 -16.51 -0.47
C ASP A 151 -28.58 -17.43 -0.78
N ASN A 152 -28.60 -18.72 -0.46
CA ASN A 152 -27.47 -19.63 -0.74
C ASN A 152 -27.28 -19.95 -2.24
N THR A 153 -28.34 -19.86 -3.03
CA THR A 153 -28.40 -20.30 -4.45
C THR A 153 -29.06 -19.27 -5.38
N THR A 154 -29.52 -18.14 -4.87
CA THR A 154 -30.21 -17.10 -5.61
C THR A 154 -29.56 -15.75 -5.35
N ILE A 155 -29.35 -14.98 -6.41
CA ILE A 155 -28.96 -13.58 -6.35
C ILE A 155 -30.12 -12.76 -6.93
N THR A 156 -30.60 -11.78 -6.17
CA THR A 156 -31.60 -10.80 -6.61
C THR A 156 -30.88 -9.55 -7.09
N LEU A 157 -31.13 -9.15 -8.31
CA LEU A 157 -30.60 -7.98 -8.98
C LEU A 157 -31.52 -6.77 -8.77
N GLY A 158 -30.96 -5.57 -8.70
CA GLY A 158 -31.72 -4.33 -8.60
C GLY A 158 -32.44 -3.94 -9.90
N VAL A 159 -32.00 -4.49 -11.02
CA VAL A 159 -32.62 -4.34 -12.34
C VAL A 159 -32.71 -5.71 -13.01
N ALA A 160 -33.71 -5.88 -13.88
CA ALA A 160 -33.82 -7.10 -14.68
C ALA A 160 -32.65 -7.19 -15.67
N LEU A 161 -32.27 -8.43 -16.03
CA LEU A 161 -31.22 -8.69 -17.02
C LEU A 161 -31.48 -7.95 -18.36
N GLY A 162 -30.45 -7.36 -18.96
CA GLY A 162 -30.61 -6.76 -20.29
C GLY A 162 -30.81 -7.80 -21.40
N THR A 163 -30.28 -9.00 -21.17
CA THR A 163 -30.18 -10.08 -22.16
C THR A 163 -30.43 -11.43 -21.52
N SER A 164 -31.00 -12.38 -22.28
CA SER A 164 -31.16 -13.75 -21.79
C SER A 164 -29.81 -14.46 -21.77
N GLN A 165 -29.57 -15.24 -20.72
CA GLN A 165 -28.31 -15.91 -20.44
C GLN A 165 -28.55 -17.41 -20.34
N ASN A 166 -27.70 -18.19 -21.00
CA ASN A 166 -27.79 -19.65 -20.94
C ASN A 166 -27.39 -20.16 -19.56
N LYS A 167 -27.82 -21.37 -19.23
CA LYS A 167 -27.25 -22.12 -18.11
C LYS A 167 -25.72 -22.16 -18.23
N ASP A 168 -25.03 -22.17 -17.09
CA ASP A 168 -23.57 -22.15 -16.97
C ASP A 168 -22.88 -20.85 -17.41
N SER A 169 -23.66 -19.81 -17.77
CA SER A 169 -23.09 -18.48 -18.00
C SER A 169 -22.40 -17.97 -16.74
N THR A 170 -21.23 -17.37 -16.92
CA THR A 170 -20.39 -16.84 -15.84
C THR A 170 -21.05 -15.67 -15.14
N VAL A 171 -20.99 -15.64 -13.81
CA VAL A 171 -21.39 -14.50 -12.98
C VAL A 171 -20.16 -14.03 -12.23
N GLU A 172 -19.72 -12.82 -12.51
CA GLU A 172 -18.48 -12.24 -11.98
C GLU A 172 -18.70 -10.79 -11.51
N LEU A 173 -17.86 -10.32 -10.59
CA LEU A 173 -17.90 -8.94 -10.12
C LEU A 173 -17.40 -7.95 -11.20
N VAL A 174 -18.03 -6.78 -11.28
CA VAL A 174 -17.67 -5.68 -12.19
C VAL A 174 -17.45 -4.40 -11.41
N GLU A 175 -16.46 -3.60 -11.81
CA GLU A 175 -16.26 -2.21 -11.35
C GLU A 175 -16.33 -2.03 -9.82
N ASN A 176 -15.93 -3.04 -9.07
CA ASN A 176 -16.01 -2.98 -7.61
C ASN A 176 -14.79 -2.34 -6.97
N TRP A 177 -13.70 -2.13 -7.72
CA TRP A 177 -12.42 -1.65 -7.23
C TRP A 177 -12.28 -0.14 -7.40
N LYS A 178 -11.91 0.53 -6.31
CA LYS A 178 -11.59 1.95 -6.29
C LYS A 178 -10.24 2.17 -5.63
N GLU A 179 -9.48 3.15 -6.10
CA GLU A 179 -8.24 3.55 -5.43
C GLU A 179 -8.54 3.95 -3.98
N ASP A 180 -7.72 3.46 -3.04
CA ASP A 180 -7.83 3.89 -1.65
C ASP A 180 -7.24 5.29 -1.48
N SER A 181 -8.09 6.31 -1.47
CA SER A 181 -7.68 7.71 -1.35
C SER A 181 -6.88 8.02 -0.09
N ALA A 182 -6.99 7.21 0.97
CA ALA A 182 -6.25 7.43 2.22
C ALA A 182 -4.80 6.92 2.15
N LEU A 183 -4.52 5.92 1.30
CA LEU A 183 -3.18 5.34 1.14
C LEU A 183 -2.49 5.87 -0.13
N ASN A 184 -3.26 6.23 -1.16
CA ASN A 184 -2.77 6.83 -2.40
C ASN A 184 -2.65 8.36 -2.28
N LEU A 185 -2.12 8.88 -1.16
CA LEU A 185 -2.03 10.31 -0.91
C LEU A 185 -1.09 11.00 -1.91
N LYS A 186 -1.63 12.01 -2.60
CA LYS A 186 -0.89 12.89 -3.51
C LYS A 186 -0.39 14.10 -2.72
N LYS A 187 0.92 14.24 -2.57
CA LYS A 187 1.54 15.46 -2.04
C LYS A 187 1.91 16.38 -3.19
N ASN A 188 1.34 17.57 -3.24
CA ASN A 188 1.74 18.60 -4.20
C ASN A 188 3.12 19.14 -3.80
N ILE A 189 4.08 19.09 -4.70
CA ILE A 189 5.46 19.58 -4.50
C ILE A 189 5.76 20.86 -5.29
N GLY A 190 4.73 21.54 -5.80
CA GLY A 190 4.83 22.74 -6.63
C GLY A 190 4.75 22.46 -8.13
N ASN A 191 4.53 23.50 -8.94
CA ASN A 191 4.47 23.44 -10.41
C ASN A 191 3.50 22.39 -10.99
N GLY A 192 2.40 22.10 -10.31
CA GLY A 192 1.44 21.07 -10.73
C GLY A 192 1.97 19.63 -10.62
N LYS A 193 3.12 19.42 -9.97
CA LYS A 193 3.72 18.10 -9.76
C LYS A 193 3.27 17.52 -8.43
N TYR A 194 2.84 16.26 -8.47
CA TYR A 194 2.41 15.49 -7.30
C TYR A 194 3.35 14.31 -7.09
N ILE A 195 3.72 14.01 -5.84
CA ILE A 195 4.42 12.77 -5.46
C ILE A 195 3.52 11.92 -4.57
N TYR A 196 3.60 10.61 -4.72
CA TYR A 196 2.90 9.64 -3.87
C TYR A 196 3.88 9.20 -2.79
N GLU A 197 3.77 9.79 -1.60
CA GLU A 197 4.82 9.74 -0.57
C GLU A 197 5.08 8.32 -0.02
N TYR A 198 4.13 7.39 -0.17
CA TYR A 198 4.19 6.05 0.44
C TYR A 198 4.07 4.89 -0.54
N LEU A 199 4.06 5.14 -1.86
CA LEU A 199 3.83 4.09 -2.87
C LEU A 199 4.87 4.09 -4.00
N GLN A 200 5.73 5.11 -4.04
CA GLN A 200 6.80 5.22 -5.04
C GLN A 200 8.02 4.43 -4.58
N LEU A 201 8.60 3.64 -5.50
CA LEU A 201 9.89 3.01 -5.28
C LEU A 201 11.02 4.06 -5.30
N PRO A 202 12.13 3.81 -4.58
CA PRO A 202 13.33 4.64 -4.67
C PRO A 202 13.86 4.73 -6.10
N GLU A 203 14.45 5.88 -6.44
CA GLU A 203 15.12 6.06 -7.74
C GLU A 203 16.24 5.03 -7.92
N ASN A 204 16.43 4.55 -9.15
CA ASN A 204 17.44 3.55 -9.54
C ASN A 204 17.22 2.12 -9.00
N VAL A 205 16.01 1.80 -8.53
CA VAL A 205 15.60 0.43 -8.22
C VAL A 205 14.81 -0.16 -9.38
N THR A 206 15.22 -1.31 -9.87
CA THR A 206 14.43 -2.12 -10.81
C THR A 206 13.73 -3.22 -10.04
N VAL A 207 12.43 -3.41 -10.30
CA VAL A 207 11.65 -4.50 -9.70
C VAL A 207 11.27 -5.50 -10.77
N THR A 208 11.56 -6.76 -10.48
CA THR A 208 11.12 -7.89 -11.30
C THR A 208 10.24 -8.81 -10.48
N SER A 209 9.36 -9.54 -11.17
CA SER A 209 8.43 -10.47 -10.55
C SER A 209 8.48 -11.80 -11.27
N ASN A 210 8.29 -12.90 -10.54
CA ASN A 210 8.10 -14.22 -11.12
C ASN A 210 6.77 -14.34 -11.91
N ILE A 211 5.83 -13.41 -11.70
CA ILE A 211 4.53 -13.34 -12.36
C ILE A 211 4.36 -11.95 -13.02
N THR A 212 4.09 -11.91 -14.32
CA THR A 212 3.81 -10.66 -15.04
C THR A 212 2.39 -10.15 -14.72
N ASN A 213 2.24 -8.83 -14.56
CA ASN A 213 0.96 -8.16 -14.23
C ASN A 213 0.20 -8.81 -13.07
N TRP A 214 0.94 -9.17 -12.03
CA TRP A 214 0.37 -9.82 -10.86
C TRP A 214 -0.58 -8.89 -10.11
N THR A 215 -1.52 -9.49 -9.38
CA THR A 215 -2.36 -8.81 -8.40
C THR A 215 -2.36 -9.62 -7.11
N LEU A 216 -2.02 -8.98 -6.00
CA LEU A 216 -2.12 -9.57 -4.66
C LEU A 216 -3.40 -9.03 -4.00
N CYS A 217 -4.37 -9.88 -3.74
CA CYS A 217 -5.60 -9.48 -3.09
C CYS A 217 -5.77 -10.12 -1.72
N PHE A 218 -6.15 -9.32 -0.73
CA PHE A 218 -6.58 -9.75 0.59
C PHE A 218 -8.09 -9.67 0.69
N ASN A 219 -8.74 -10.75 1.10
CA ASN A 219 -10.16 -10.71 1.44
C ASN A 219 -10.39 -10.00 2.80
N SER A 220 -11.64 -9.81 3.20
CA SER A 220 -12.00 -9.13 4.46
C SER A 220 -11.52 -9.86 5.74
N ARG A 221 -10.98 -11.07 5.62
CA ARG A 221 -10.35 -11.83 6.72
C ARG A 221 -8.82 -11.73 6.69
N GLY A 222 -8.26 -10.98 5.75
CA GLY A 222 -6.83 -10.81 5.55
C GLY A 222 -6.13 -12.06 5.00
N ILE A 223 -6.85 -12.94 4.31
CA ILE A 223 -6.27 -14.09 3.59
C ILE A 223 -5.94 -13.62 2.18
N ALA A 224 -4.68 -13.83 1.76
CA ALA A 224 -4.22 -13.41 0.44
C ALA A 224 -4.47 -14.46 -0.65
N THR A 225 -4.87 -13.99 -1.82
CA THR A 225 -4.80 -14.71 -3.09
C THR A 225 -3.97 -13.92 -4.08
N ILE A 226 -3.14 -14.61 -4.85
CA ILE A 226 -2.26 -14.03 -5.87
C ILE A 226 -2.82 -14.41 -7.23
N TYR A 227 -2.90 -13.45 -8.14
CA TYR A 227 -3.39 -13.63 -9.50
C TYR A 227 -2.33 -13.25 -10.51
N ASP A 228 -2.30 -13.97 -11.64
CA ASP A 228 -1.54 -13.60 -12.83
C ASP A 228 -2.37 -12.74 -13.80
N ASN A 229 -1.77 -12.37 -14.94
CA ASN A 229 -2.43 -11.60 -16.00
C ASN A 229 -3.69 -12.28 -16.60
N SER A 230 -3.84 -13.60 -16.41
CA SER A 230 -4.99 -14.38 -16.88
C SER A 230 -6.04 -14.59 -15.79
N GLY A 231 -5.81 -14.04 -14.58
CA GLY A 231 -6.69 -14.21 -13.43
C GLY A 231 -6.54 -15.56 -12.73
N ASN A 232 -5.53 -16.38 -13.05
CA ASN A 232 -5.36 -17.66 -12.37
C ASN A 232 -4.68 -17.48 -11.01
N SER A 233 -5.16 -18.23 -10.02
CA SER A 233 -4.58 -18.22 -8.68
C SER A 233 -3.19 -18.86 -8.65
N GLN A 234 -2.20 -18.12 -8.16
CA GLN A 234 -0.81 -18.56 -8.02
C GLN A 234 -0.47 -18.90 -6.56
N ALA A 235 0.52 -19.78 -6.37
CA ALA A 235 0.94 -20.25 -5.06
C ALA A 235 1.83 -19.25 -4.30
N LYS A 236 2.67 -18.52 -5.03
CA LYS A 236 3.61 -17.53 -4.48
C LYS A 236 3.87 -16.39 -5.47
N LEU A 237 4.17 -15.22 -4.93
CA LEU A 237 4.65 -14.04 -5.63
C LEU A 237 6.03 -13.72 -5.10
N GLU A 238 7.01 -13.61 -5.99
CA GLU A 238 8.39 -13.23 -5.69
C GLU A 238 8.65 -11.89 -6.35
N LEU A 239 8.97 -10.88 -5.54
CA LEU A 239 9.35 -9.55 -6.00
C LEU A 239 10.83 -9.35 -5.70
N THR A 240 11.63 -9.18 -6.75
CA THR A 240 13.07 -8.99 -6.65
C THR A 240 13.41 -7.53 -6.96
N PHE A 241 14.01 -6.86 -5.99
CA PHE A 241 14.41 -5.46 -6.01
C PHE A 241 15.92 -5.40 -6.22
N LYS A 242 16.35 -4.80 -7.33
CA LYS A 242 17.77 -4.64 -7.66
C LYS A 242 18.13 -3.17 -7.78
N ASP A 243 19.18 -2.75 -7.09
CA ASP A 243 19.73 -1.41 -7.24
C ASP A 243 20.86 -1.35 -8.29
N GLY A 244 21.27 -0.13 -8.66
CA GLY A 244 22.37 0.10 -9.60
C GLY A 244 23.75 -0.39 -9.11
N SER A 245 23.88 -0.76 -7.84
CA SER A 245 25.13 -1.23 -7.20
C SER A 245 25.19 -2.76 -7.11
N SER A 246 24.29 -3.48 -7.77
CA SER A 246 24.15 -4.94 -7.73
C SER A 246 23.67 -5.52 -6.40
N ASN A 247 23.17 -4.69 -5.47
CA ASN A 247 22.46 -5.23 -4.31
C ASN A 247 21.08 -5.73 -4.75
N GLU A 248 20.68 -6.88 -4.21
CA GLU A 248 19.43 -7.54 -4.58
C GLU A 248 18.72 -8.03 -3.32
N GLU A 249 17.44 -7.73 -3.23
CA GLU A 249 16.56 -8.18 -2.15
C GLU A 249 15.32 -8.84 -2.76
N THR A 250 14.89 -9.98 -2.22
CA THR A 250 13.71 -10.69 -2.73
C THR A 250 12.66 -10.85 -1.65
N LEU A 251 11.45 -10.34 -1.93
CA LEU A 251 10.26 -10.51 -1.11
C LEU A 251 9.41 -11.66 -1.65
N THR A 252 9.24 -12.72 -0.86
CA THR A 252 8.36 -13.84 -1.21
C THR A 252 7.07 -13.79 -0.41
N ILE A 253 5.95 -13.70 -1.11
CA ILE A 253 4.61 -13.68 -0.54
C ILE A 253 3.91 -14.97 -0.94
N LEU A 254 3.49 -15.75 0.03
CA LEU A 254 2.77 -17.00 -0.18
C LEU A 254 1.27 -16.74 -0.24
N LYS A 255 0.55 -17.59 -0.99
CA LYS A 255 -0.90 -17.70 -0.89
C LYS A 255 -1.30 -17.87 0.58
N GLY A 256 -2.31 -17.14 1.02
CA GLY A 256 -2.69 -16.99 2.43
C GLY A 256 -2.10 -15.75 3.10
N GLY A 257 -1.08 -15.11 2.52
CA GLY A 257 -0.56 -13.81 2.96
C GLY A 257 0.64 -13.88 3.91
N ALA A 258 1.26 -15.05 4.04
CA ALA A 258 2.52 -15.18 4.75
C ALA A 258 3.67 -14.61 3.92
N ILE A 259 4.58 -13.89 4.56
CA ILE A 259 5.82 -13.42 3.96
C ILE A 259 6.92 -14.38 4.38
N ALA A 260 7.52 -15.08 3.43
CA ALA A 260 8.67 -15.91 3.71
C ALA A 260 9.90 -15.00 3.88
N THR A 261 10.55 -15.11 5.04
CA THR A 261 11.86 -14.51 5.27
C THR A 261 12.90 -15.52 4.84
N ASN A 262 13.81 -15.12 3.96
CA ASN A 262 15.04 -15.87 3.68
C ASN A 262 15.90 -15.96 4.94
#